data_AF-A0A1M6JNK0-F1
#
_entry.id   AF-A0A1M6JNK0-F1
#
_cell.length_a   1.000
_cell.length_b   1.000
_cell.length_c   1.000
_cell.angle_alpha   90.00
_cell.angle_beta   90.00
_cell.angle_gamma   90.00
#
_symmetry.space_group_name_H-M   'P 1'
#
loop_
_entity.id
_entity.type
_entity.pdbx_description
1 polymer ?
#
loop_
_entity_poly.entity_id
_entity_poly.type
_entity_poly.pdbx_seq_one_letter_code
_entity_poly.pdbx_strand_id
1 'polypeptide(L)'
;MEDIIQWTSTESWISKDDFLKNGFGFCIVNGNDIVSWCISDYVMGNKCEIGIETDEGYRKNGFATIVVSVCIKYCMENNIDHIWWHCFESNIGSQKTAEKVGFKLCKEYKPLFGWYNSFDNFLVHAYDYYTNKHYAEASKLYEKAFRLLESNNKESKISNICNENNKYWFYFNAARANAYINNIDLAYDKLKKSIERGLSDKNMIINDDAFKKLINLNDFCELMHINI
;
A
#
# COMPACT_ATOMS: atom_id res chain seq x y z
N MET A 1 12.68 -5.00 17.20
CA MET A 1 12.23 -4.06 18.26
C MET A 1 11.62 -2.80 17.65
N GLU A 2 12.21 -2.27 16.57
CA GLU A 2 11.65 -1.15 15.79
C GLU A 2 10.23 -1.43 15.27
N ASP A 3 9.99 -2.63 14.72
CA ASP A 3 8.66 -3.05 14.22
C ASP A 3 7.56 -2.98 15.29
N ILE A 4 7.86 -3.41 16.52
CA ILE A 4 6.89 -3.36 17.63
C ILE A 4 6.60 -1.93 18.05
N ILE A 5 7.62 -1.07 18.06
CA ILE A 5 7.44 0.35 18.40
C ILE A 5 6.57 1.03 17.33
N GLN A 6 6.85 0.78 16.04
CA GLN A 6 6.04 1.31 14.94
C GLN A 6 4.58 0.85 15.03
N TRP A 7 4.37 -0.44 15.27
CA TRP A 7 3.02 -1.02 15.40
C TRP A 7 2.24 -0.38 16.57
N THR A 8 2.86 -0.33 17.75
CA THR A 8 2.23 0.14 19.00
C THR A 8 2.18 1.66 19.15
N SER A 9 2.81 2.42 18.25
CA SER A 9 2.90 3.89 18.37
C SER A 9 2.34 4.67 17.19
N THR A 10 2.24 4.06 15.99
CA THR A 10 1.89 4.80 14.77
C THR A 10 0.96 4.08 13.81
N GLU A 11 0.88 2.75 13.82
CA GLU A 11 0.06 2.01 12.86
C GLU A 11 -1.34 1.69 13.39
N SER A 12 -1.42 1.12 14.60
CA SER A 12 -2.70 0.66 15.17
C SER A 12 -3.20 1.53 16.32
N TRP A 13 -2.33 2.38 16.89
CA TRP A 13 -2.62 3.15 18.10
C TRP A 13 -2.23 4.62 17.93
N ILE A 14 -2.94 5.52 18.63
CA ILE A 14 -2.69 6.97 18.55
C ILE A 14 -1.30 7.32 19.09
N SER A 15 -0.86 6.58 20.11
CA SER A 15 0.47 6.71 20.70
C SER A 15 0.82 5.45 21.49
N LYS A 16 2.09 5.34 21.87
CA LYS A 16 2.55 4.31 22.81
C LYS A 16 1.76 4.31 24.13
N ASP A 17 1.45 5.48 24.67
CA ASP A 17 0.71 5.60 25.94
C ASP A 17 -0.74 5.13 25.79
N ASP A 18 -1.34 5.37 24.62
CA ASP A 18 -2.67 4.85 24.27
C ASP A 18 -2.65 3.31 24.22
N PHE A 19 -1.65 2.71 23.55
CA PHE A 19 -1.46 1.27 23.55
C PHE A 19 -1.25 0.70 24.96
N LEU A 20 -0.37 1.29 25.77
CA LEU A 20 -0.10 0.80 27.13
C LEU A 20 -1.32 0.88 28.05
N LYS A 21 -2.24 1.82 27.77
CA LYS A 21 -3.46 2.00 28.55
C LYS A 21 -4.60 1.09 28.08
N ASN A 22 -4.76 0.93 26.78
CA ASN A 22 -5.97 0.37 26.17
C ASN A 22 -5.73 -0.94 25.41
N GLY A 23 -4.49 -1.23 25.02
CA GLY A 23 -4.09 -2.44 24.30
C GLY A 23 -3.40 -3.48 25.18
N PHE A 24 -2.95 -4.55 24.53
CA PHE A 24 -2.13 -5.59 25.14
C PHE A 24 -1.25 -6.26 24.09
N GLY A 25 -0.21 -6.96 24.54
CA GLY A 25 0.64 -7.73 23.65
C GLY A 25 1.56 -8.68 24.41
N PHE A 26 1.97 -9.72 23.71
CA PHE A 26 2.85 -10.77 24.23
C PHE A 26 3.95 -11.04 23.22
N CYS A 27 5.12 -11.39 23.72
CA CYS A 27 6.23 -11.77 22.87
C CYS A 27 7.02 -12.94 23.46
N ILE A 28 7.70 -13.66 22.59
CA ILE A 28 8.72 -14.64 22.94
C ILE A 28 10.06 -13.95 22.75
N VAL A 29 10.92 -14.07 23.76
CA VAL A 29 12.25 -13.49 23.78
C VAL A 29 13.29 -14.61 23.79
N ASN A 30 14.31 -14.49 22.96
CA ASN A 30 15.49 -15.36 22.95
C ASN A 30 16.74 -14.51 23.15
N GLY A 31 17.28 -14.50 24.37
CA GLY A 31 18.36 -13.59 24.73
C GLY A 31 17.89 -12.13 24.67
N ASN A 32 18.48 -11.34 23.78
CA ASN A 32 18.09 -9.93 23.56
C ASN A 32 17.12 -9.76 22.38
N ASP A 33 16.78 -10.84 21.68
CA ASP A 33 15.96 -10.80 20.47
C ASP A 33 14.51 -11.10 20.79
N ILE A 34 13.59 -10.35 20.17
CA ILE A 34 12.17 -10.69 20.15
C ILE A 34 11.93 -11.57 18.92
N VAL A 35 11.57 -12.84 19.14
CA VAL A 35 11.49 -13.84 18.06
C VAL A 35 10.10 -13.97 17.46
N SER A 36 9.06 -13.71 18.25
CA SER A 36 7.68 -13.70 17.80
C SER A 36 6.83 -12.89 18.76
N TRP A 37 5.84 -12.18 18.24
CA TRP A 37 4.94 -11.36 19.02
C TRP A 37 3.51 -11.45 18.51
N CYS A 38 2.57 -11.24 19.43
CA CYS A 38 1.15 -11.07 19.15
C CYS A 38 0.66 -9.85 19.92
N ILE A 39 0.10 -8.87 19.20
CA ILE A 39 -0.27 -7.55 19.73
C ILE A 39 -1.72 -7.24 19.32
N SER A 40 -2.48 -6.56 20.18
CA SER A 40 -3.81 -6.08 19.82
C SER A 40 -3.72 -4.90 18.84
N ASP A 41 -4.37 -5.03 17.68
CA ASP A 41 -4.56 -3.93 16.73
C ASP A 41 -5.62 -2.94 17.21
N TYR A 42 -6.65 -3.43 17.89
CA TYR A 42 -7.58 -2.61 18.65
C TYR A 42 -8.21 -3.42 19.77
N VAL A 43 -8.75 -2.70 20.75
CA VAL A 43 -9.60 -3.25 21.80
C VAL A 43 -10.83 -2.36 21.94
N MET A 44 -12.02 -2.95 21.89
CA MET A 44 -13.29 -2.23 22.03
C MET A 44 -14.30 -3.09 22.78
N GLY A 45 -14.52 -2.75 24.06
CA GLY A 45 -15.40 -3.55 24.93
C GLY A 45 -14.86 -4.97 25.10
N ASN A 46 -15.67 -5.96 24.77
CA ASN A 46 -15.30 -7.38 24.80
C ASN A 46 -14.69 -7.90 23.48
N LYS A 47 -14.25 -6.99 22.60
CA LYS A 47 -13.75 -7.33 21.26
C LYS A 47 -12.33 -6.83 21.06
N CYS A 48 -11.54 -7.57 20.29
CA CYS A 48 -10.24 -7.14 19.82
C CYS A 48 -9.90 -7.70 18.45
N GLU A 49 -8.93 -7.10 17.79
CA GLU A 49 -8.21 -7.68 16.65
C GLU A 49 -6.77 -7.91 17.08
N ILE A 50 -6.16 -9.00 16.62
CA ILE A 50 -4.78 -9.32 16.93
C ILE A 50 -3.93 -9.41 15.67
N GLY A 51 -2.73 -8.86 15.77
CA GLY A 51 -1.67 -8.99 14.79
C GLY A 51 -0.55 -9.87 15.31
N ILE A 52 0.05 -10.66 14.42
CA ILE A 52 1.04 -11.68 14.76
C ILE A 52 2.19 -11.61 13.76
N GLU A 53 3.42 -11.61 14.27
CA GLU A 53 4.62 -11.72 13.46
C GLU A 53 5.62 -12.67 14.12
N THR A 54 6.47 -13.26 13.29
CA THR A 54 7.61 -14.06 13.73
C THR A 54 8.80 -13.65 12.89
N ASP A 55 9.88 -13.28 13.56
CA ASP A 55 11.13 -12.91 12.90
C ASP A 55 11.54 -13.99 11.89
N GLU A 56 12.01 -13.57 10.71
CA GLU A 56 12.19 -14.45 9.57
C GLU A 56 13.08 -15.66 9.89
N GLY A 57 14.13 -15.46 10.69
CA GLY A 57 15.06 -16.51 11.10
C GLY A 57 14.46 -17.55 12.06
N TYR A 58 13.33 -17.21 12.70
CA TYR A 58 12.66 -18.04 13.69
C TYR A 58 11.33 -18.63 13.21
N ARG A 59 10.91 -18.34 11.97
CA ARG A 59 9.68 -18.90 11.36
C ARG A 59 9.72 -20.43 11.28
N LYS A 60 8.53 -21.06 11.20
CA LYS A 60 8.31 -22.52 11.12
C LYS A 60 8.73 -23.34 12.35
N ASN A 61 9.04 -22.69 13.47
CA ASN A 61 9.34 -23.36 14.75
C ASN A 61 8.15 -23.41 15.72
N GLY A 62 6.96 -22.95 15.30
CA GLY A 62 5.74 -22.96 16.12
C GLY A 62 5.60 -21.78 17.10
N PHE A 63 6.53 -20.82 17.11
CA PHE A 63 6.50 -19.66 18.01
C PHE A 63 5.24 -18.80 17.85
N ALA A 64 4.78 -18.55 16.63
CA ALA A 64 3.51 -17.85 16.37
C ALA A 64 2.33 -18.50 17.10
N THR A 65 2.21 -19.83 17.03
CA THR A 65 1.14 -20.59 17.72
C THR A 65 1.23 -20.39 19.24
N ILE A 66 2.43 -20.42 19.81
CA ILE A 66 2.66 -20.28 21.26
C ILE A 66 2.23 -18.88 21.72
N VAL A 67 2.76 -17.84 21.09
CA VAL A 67 2.50 -16.45 21.54
C VAL A 67 1.03 -16.08 21.38
N VAL A 68 0.38 -16.54 20.30
CA VAL A 68 -1.06 -16.37 20.10
C VAL A 68 -1.87 -17.12 21.15
N SER A 69 -1.48 -18.33 21.52
CA SER A 69 -2.21 -19.10 22.55
C SER A 69 -2.21 -18.38 23.89
N VAL A 70 -1.09 -17.73 24.25
CA VAL A 70 -1.00 -16.87 25.44
C VAL A 70 -1.90 -15.65 25.31
N CYS A 71 -1.91 -15.01 24.13
CA CYS A 71 -2.77 -13.87 23.83
C CYS A 71 -4.27 -14.21 23.97
N ILE A 72 -4.72 -15.32 23.39
CA ILE A 72 -6.11 -15.80 23.50
C ILE A 72 -6.46 -16.07 24.96
N LYS A 73 -5.57 -16.74 25.70
CA LYS A 73 -5.78 -17.01 27.12
C LYS A 73 -5.99 -15.71 27.91
N TYR A 74 -5.14 -14.71 27.69
CA TYR A 74 -5.29 -13.39 28.31
C TYR A 74 -6.64 -12.75 27.95
N CYS A 75 -7.04 -12.79 26.68
CA CYS A 75 -8.33 -12.25 26.25
C CYS A 75 -9.49 -12.89 27.01
N MET A 76 -9.51 -14.22 27.11
CA MET A 76 -10.55 -14.97 27.83
C MET A 76 -10.58 -14.63 29.33
N GLU A 77 -9.41 -14.52 29.96
CA GLU A 77 -9.29 -14.13 31.38
C GLU A 77 -9.74 -12.70 31.65
N ASN A 78 -9.77 -11.83 30.64
CA ASN A 78 -10.15 -10.42 30.74
C ASN A 78 -11.52 -10.11 30.09
N ASN A 79 -12.37 -11.11 29.91
CA ASN A 79 -13.71 -10.98 29.32
C ASN A 79 -13.71 -10.39 27.89
N ILE A 80 -12.65 -10.65 27.12
CA ILE A 80 -12.55 -10.36 25.69
C ILE A 80 -12.81 -11.67 24.95
N ASP A 81 -14.05 -11.91 24.56
CA ASP A 81 -14.53 -13.16 23.98
C ASP A 81 -14.72 -13.10 22.45
N HIS A 82 -14.57 -11.93 21.83
CA HIS A 82 -14.60 -11.76 20.38
C HIS A 82 -13.24 -11.30 19.86
N ILE A 83 -12.39 -12.27 19.53
CA ILE A 83 -11.04 -12.04 19.01
C ILE A 83 -11.08 -12.21 17.49
N TRP A 84 -10.65 -11.19 16.76
CA TRP A 84 -10.58 -11.19 15.31
C TRP A 84 -9.14 -11.31 14.80
N TRP A 85 -9.01 -11.90 13.61
CA TRP A 85 -7.75 -12.13 12.93
C TRP A 85 -7.99 -12.05 11.42
N HIS A 86 -7.43 -11.04 10.77
CA HIS A 86 -7.42 -10.92 9.32
C HIS A 86 -6.13 -11.43 8.70
N CYS A 87 -6.24 -12.11 7.57
CA CYS A 87 -5.11 -12.44 6.72
C CYS A 87 -5.54 -12.53 5.26
N PHE A 88 -4.59 -12.36 4.34
CA PHE A 88 -4.85 -12.59 2.92
C PHE A 88 -5.09 -14.07 2.62
N GLU A 89 -5.93 -14.35 1.63
CA GLU A 89 -6.19 -15.71 1.11
C GLU A 89 -4.89 -16.43 0.69
N SER A 90 -3.91 -15.68 0.18
CA SER A 90 -2.60 -16.21 -0.19
C SER A 90 -1.71 -16.57 1.00
N ASN A 91 -2.02 -16.11 2.22
CA ASN A 91 -1.22 -16.34 3.41
C ASN A 91 -1.63 -17.63 4.14
N ILE A 92 -1.30 -18.76 3.52
CA ILE A 92 -1.61 -20.11 4.06
C ILE A 92 -1.00 -20.32 5.45
N GLY A 93 0.19 -19.76 5.72
CA GLY A 93 0.85 -19.88 7.02
C GLY A 93 0.05 -19.22 8.16
N SER A 94 -0.49 -18.03 7.91
CA SER A 94 -1.35 -17.32 8.86
C SER A 94 -2.67 -18.08 9.10
N GLN A 95 -3.33 -18.54 8.02
CA GLN A 95 -4.56 -19.33 8.11
C GLN A 95 -4.37 -20.60 8.96
N LYS A 96 -3.33 -21.38 8.68
CA LYS A 96 -3.04 -22.62 9.41
C LYS A 96 -2.68 -22.35 10.87
N THR A 97 -2.05 -21.21 11.17
CA THR A 97 -1.76 -20.80 12.54
C THR A 97 -3.06 -20.47 13.28
N ALA A 98 -3.95 -19.69 12.67
CA ALA A 98 -5.26 -19.35 13.24
C ALA A 98 -6.12 -20.60 13.49
N GLU A 99 -6.22 -21.52 12.53
CA GLU A 99 -6.95 -22.79 12.70
C GLU A 99 -6.39 -23.61 13.88
N LYS A 100 -5.06 -23.67 14.00
CA LYS A 100 -4.38 -24.47 15.05
C LYS A 100 -4.66 -23.97 16.46
N VAL A 101 -4.92 -22.67 16.63
CA VAL A 101 -5.28 -22.07 17.92
C VAL A 101 -6.80 -21.96 18.14
N GLY A 102 -7.60 -22.55 17.23
CA GLY A 102 -9.05 -22.69 17.39
C GLY A 102 -9.90 -21.62 16.72
N PHE A 103 -9.31 -20.68 15.97
CA PHE A 103 -10.09 -19.77 15.14
C PHE A 103 -10.79 -20.53 14.01
N LYS A 104 -11.91 -19.99 13.56
CA LYS A 104 -12.66 -20.50 12.41
C LYS A 104 -12.84 -19.37 11.42
N LEU A 105 -12.67 -19.68 10.13
CA LEU A 105 -12.97 -18.74 9.06
C LEU A 105 -14.45 -18.34 9.14
N CYS A 106 -14.70 -17.05 9.36
CA CYS A 106 -16.06 -16.52 9.49
C CYS A 106 -16.54 -15.81 8.22
N LYS A 107 -15.62 -15.20 7.45
CA LYS A 107 -15.96 -14.37 6.31
C LYS A 107 -14.77 -14.20 5.38
N GLU A 108 -15.07 -14.19 4.09
CA GLU A 108 -14.16 -13.76 3.04
C GLU A 108 -14.72 -12.49 2.40
N TYR A 109 -13.84 -11.55 2.09
CA TYR A 109 -14.22 -10.32 1.41
C TYR A 109 -13.02 -9.76 0.66
N LYS A 110 -13.30 -8.97 -0.38
CA LYS A 110 -12.25 -8.27 -1.12
C LYS A 110 -11.78 -7.08 -0.29
N PRO A 111 -10.48 -6.96 0.04
CA PRO A 111 -9.97 -5.75 0.67
C PRO A 111 -10.18 -4.58 -0.28
N LEU A 112 -10.72 -3.48 0.23
CA LEU A 112 -10.82 -2.22 -0.50
C LEU A 112 -9.82 -1.25 0.11
N PHE A 113 -8.88 -0.78 -0.70
CA PHE A 113 -8.00 0.31 -0.33
C PHE A 113 -8.69 1.62 -0.68
N GLY A 114 -8.79 2.55 0.27
CA GLY A 114 -9.46 3.83 0.07
C GLY A 114 -8.66 4.97 0.67
N TRP A 115 -8.59 6.08 -0.06
CA TRP A 115 -7.99 7.32 0.42
C TRP A 115 -9.06 8.32 0.82
N TYR A 116 -8.79 9.10 1.87
CA TYR A 116 -9.75 10.06 2.44
C TYR A 116 -10.05 11.27 1.54
N ASN A 117 -9.30 11.48 0.45
CA ASN A 117 -9.62 12.48 -0.56
C ASN A 117 -9.59 11.86 -1.97
N SER A 118 -10.47 12.34 -2.84
CA SER A 118 -10.69 11.75 -4.17
C SER A 118 -9.48 11.92 -5.08
N PHE A 119 -8.73 13.01 -4.93
CA PHE A 119 -7.54 13.28 -5.74
C PHE A 119 -6.45 12.22 -5.52
N ASP A 120 -6.03 12.00 -4.28
CA ASP A 120 -5.06 10.95 -3.92
C ASP A 120 -5.62 9.57 -4.25
N ASN A 121 -6.91 9.35 -4.00
CA ASN A 121 -7.59 8.10 -4.35
C ASN A 121 -7.44 7.79 -5.85
N PHE A 122 -7.69 8.77 -6.73
CA PHE A 122 -7.54 8.56 -8.17
C PHE A 122 -6.10 8.29 -8.57
N LEU A 123 -5.11 9.00 -8.01
CA LEU A 123 -3.71 8.79 -8.35
C LEU A 123 -3.22 7.40 -7.95
N VAL A 124 -3.59 6.93 -6.75
CA VAL A 124 -3.15 5.62 -6.24
C VAL A 124 -3.84 4.50 -6.99
N HIS A 125 -5.16 4.57 -7.19
CA HIS A 125 -5.83 3.55 -7.98
C HIS A 125 -5.37 3.57 -9.44
N ALA A 126 -5.07 4.74 -10.03
CA ALA A 126 -4.52 4.78 -11.38
C ALA A 126 -3.20 4.00 -11.47
N TYR A 127 -2.32 4.15 -10.48
CA TYR A 127 -1.07 3.41 -10.42
C TYR A 127 -1.29 1.91 -10.18
N ASP A 128 -2.22 1.53 -9.30
CA ASP A 128 -2.59 0.13 -9.06
C ASP A 128 -3.16 -0.56 -10.31
N TYR A 129 -4.09 0.10 -11.03
CA TYR A 129 -4.58 -0.41 -12.31
C TYR A 129 -3.43 -0.51 -13.34
N TYR A 130 -2.49 0.44 -13.33
CA TYR A 130 -1.33 0.40 -14.22
C TYR A 130 -0.42 -0.80 -13.94
N THR A 131 -0.04 -1.05 -12.67
CA THR A 131 0.83 -2.18 -12.30
C THR A 131 0.18 -3.52 -12.58
N ASN A 132 -1.15 -3.60 -12.49
CA ASN A 132 -1.96 -4.76 -12.87
C ASN A 132 -2.30 -4.81 -14.37
N LYS A 133 -1.67 -3.98 -15.21
CA LYS A 133 -1.81 -3.95 -16.69
C LYS A 133 -3.21 -3.59 -17.20
N HIS A 134 -4.04 -2.98 -16.37
CA HIS A 134 -5.34 -2.41 -16.72
C HIS A 134 -5.18 -0.95 -17.17
N TYR A 135 -4.49 -0.77 -18.29
CA TYR A 135 -4.01 0.54 -18.74
C TYR A 135 -5.14 1.53 -19.12
N ALA A 136 -6.27 1.04 -19.62
CA ALA A 136 -7.41 1.88 -19.97
C ALA A 136 -8.08 2.49 -18.73
N GLU A 137 -8.23 1.70 -17.67
CA GLU A 137 -8.74 2.12 -16.37
C GLU A 137 -7.76 3.10 -15.69
N ALA A 138 -6.48 2.77 -15.71
CA ALA A 138 -5.42 3.63 -15.20
C ALA A 138 -5.46 5.03 -15.85
N SER A 139 -5.51 5.08 -17.18
CA SER A 139 -5.60 6.36 -17.92
C SER A 139 -6.83 7.17 -17.51
N LYS A 140 -8.01 6.54 -17.39
CA LYS A 140 -9.24 7.24 -16.99
C LYS A 140 -9.12 7.86 -15.59
N LEU A 141 -8.46 7.18 -14.66
CA LEU A 141 -8.27 7.66 -13.30
C LEU A 141 -7.25 8.80 -13.23
N TYR A 142 -6.14 8.70 -13.97
CA TYR A 142 -5.20 9.83 -14.10
C TYR A 142 -5.90 11.08 -14.65
N GLU A 143 -6.73 10.97 -15.69
CA GLU A 143 -7.49 12.12 -16.21
C GLU A 143 -8.49 12.71 -15.19
N LYS A 144 -9.05 11.89 -14.30
CA LYS A 144 -9.91 12.41 -13.22
C LYS A 144 -9.08 13.19 -12.21
N ALA A 145 -7.91 12.68 -11.82
CA ALA A 145 -7.01 13.40 -10.93
C ALA A 145 -6.54 14.73 -11.54
N PHE A 146 -6.11 14.72 -12.80
CA PHE A 146 -5.64 15.94 -13.47
C PHE A 146 -6.74 16.99 -13.64
N ARG A 147 -8.00 16.59 -13.88
CA ARG A 147 -9.13 17.55 -13.86
C ARG A 147 -9.31 18.24 -12.52
N LEU A 148 -9.11 17.54 -11.40
CA LEU A 148 -9.15 18.16 -10.08
C LEU A 148 -7.99 19.12 -9.87
N LEU A 149 -6.79 18.74 -10.35
CA LEU A 149 -5.59 19.57 -10.26
C LEU A 149 -5.72 20.86 -11.11
N GLU A 150 -6.19 20.76 -12.35
CA GLU A 150 -6.36 21.87 -13.28
C GLU A 150 -7.47 22.84 -12.85
N SER A 151 -8.52 22.33 -12.20
CA SER A 151 -9.58 23.15 -11.60
C SER A 151 -9.21 23.77 -10.26
N ASN A 152 -7.96 23.60 -9.80
CA ASN A 152 -7.45 24.11 -8.53
C ASN A 152 -8.30 23.66 -7.32
N ASN A 153 -8.80 22.42 -7.37
CA ASN A 153 -9.68 21.85 -6.37
C ASN A 153 -9.02 21.80 -4.98
N LYS A 154 -9.83 21.91 -3.92
CA LYS A 154 -9.33 21.84 -2.53
C LYS A 154 -8.60 20.52 -2.24
N GLU A 155 -9.07 19.40 -2.79
CA GLU A 155 -8.51 18.07 -2.54
C GLU A 155 -7.11 17.93 -3.13
N SER A 156 -6.86 18.49 -4.32
CA SER A 156 -5.51 18.48 -4.89
C SER A 156 -4.49 19.33 -4.11
N LYS A 157 -4.95 20.32 -3.33
CA LYS A 157 -4.07 21.18 -2.51
C LYS A 157 -3.63 20.52 -1.21
N ILE A 158 -4.41 19.58 -0.70
CA ILE A 158 -4.14 18.84 0.54
C ILE A 158 -3.63 17.42 0.26
N SER A 159 -3.18 17.16 -0.96
CA SER A 159 -2.62 15.87 -1.36
C SER A 159 -1.44 15.50 -0.46
N ASN A 160 -1.44 14.27 0.05
CA ASN A 160 -0.32 13.75 0.83
C ASN A 160 0.76 13.10 -0.06
N ILE A 161 0.45 12.85 -1.33
CA ILE A 161 1.31 12.06 -2.23
C ILE A 161 1.76 12.81 -3.47
N CYS A 162 1.11 13.92 -3.83
CA CYS A 162 1.44 14.71 -5.01
C CYS A 162 1.74 16.17 -4.62
N ASN A 163 2.95 16.60 -4.93
CA ASN A 163 3.46 17.96 -4.72
C ASN A 163 4.25 18.41 -5.96
N GLU A 164 4.72 19.66 -6.00
CA GLU A 164 5.43 20.18 -7.18
C GLU A 164 6.69 19.38 -7.55
N ASN A 165 7.37 18.78 -6.57
CA ASN A 165 8.63 18.07 -6.83
C ASN A 165 8.43 16.68 -7.42
N ASN A 166 7.26 16.07 -7.26
CA ASN A 166 6.98 14.71 -7.75
C ASN A 166 5.82 14.63 -8.75
N LYS A 167 5.14 15.75 -9.03
CA LYS A 167 3.99 15.79 -9.95
C LYS A 167 4.30 15.24 -11.34
N TYR A 168 5.54 15.42 -11.83
CA TYR A 168 5.98 14.86 -13.10
C TYR A 168 5.77 13.35 -13.18
N TRP A 169 5.90 12.63 -12.07
CA TRP A 169 5.79 11.17 -12.00
C TRP A 169 4.38 10.68 -12.35
N PHE A 170 3.35 11.40 -11.92
CA PHE A 170 1.97 11.04 -12.24
C PHE A 170 1.67 11.28 -13.73
N TYR A 171 2.16 12.38 -14.30
CA TYR A 171 2.08 12.62 -15.74
C TYR A 171 2.85 11.57 -16.55
N PHE A 172 4.03 11.16 -16.07
CA PHE A 172 4.84 10.11 -16.70
C PHE A 172 4.09 8.78 -16.74
N ASN A 173 3.50 8.35 -15.63
CA ASN A 173 2.72 7.11 -15.59
C ASN A 173 1.44 7.18 -16.43
N ALA A 174 0.78 8.36 -16.49
CA ALA A 174 -0.33 8.57 -17.39
C ALA A 174 0.07 8.47 -18.87
N ALA A 175 1.26 8.96 -19.22
CA ALA A 175 1.82 8.83 -20.57
C ALA A 175 2.04 7.35 -20.93
N ARG A 176 2.66 6.58 -20.03
CA ARG A 176 2.90 5.13 -20.21
C ARG A 176 1.58 4.37 -20.38
N ALA A 177 0.59 4.64 -19.52
CA ALA A 177 -0.72 4.00 -19.60
C ALA A 177 -1.39 4.25 -20.97
N ASN A 178 -1.34 5.49 -21.47
CA ASN A 178 -1.88 5.84 -22.79
C ASN A 178 -1.11 5.20 -23.94
N ALA A 179 0.22 5.11 -23.84
CA ALA A 179 1.04 4.49 -24.87
C ALA A 179 0.71 2.99 -25.03
N TYR A 180 0.52 2.26 -23.92
CA TYR A 180 0.16 0.83 -23.96
C TYR A 180 -1.19 0.55 -24.61
N ILE A 181 -2.14 1.49 -24.55
CA ILE A 181 -3.45 1.37 -25.22
C ILE A 181 -3.47 2.02 -26.62
N ASN A 182 -2.31 2.39 -27.17
CA ASN A 182 -2.13 3.09 -28.45
C ASN A 182 -2.87 4.44 -28.56
N ASN A 183 -3.09 5.13 -27.44
CA ASN A 183 -3.58 6.51 -27.44
C ASN A 183 -2.41 7.48 -27.54
N ILE A 184 -1.82 7.54 -28.74
CA ILE A 184 -0.53 8.18 -29.02
C ILE A 184 -0.54 9.68 -28.70
N ASP A 185 -1.58 10.41 -29.11
CA ASP A 185 -1.68 11.86 -28.89
C ASP A 185 -1.73 12.20 -27.40
N LEU A 186 -2.53 11.46 -26.63
CA LEU A 186 -2.62 11.69 -25.18
C LEU A 186 -1.35 11.24 -24.46
N ALA A 187 -0.72 10.15 -24.90
CA ALA A 187 0.57 9.73 -24.37
C ALA A 187 1.63 10.83 -24.54
N TYR A 188 1.68 11.44 -25.73
CA TYR A 188 2.59 12.55 -26.02
C TYR A 188 2.28 13.80 -25.19
N ASP A 189 1.01 14.22 -25.08
CA ASP A 189 0.59 15.36 -24.22
C ASP A 189 1.04 15.15 -22.76
N LYS A 190 0.79 13.96 -22.21
CA LYS A 190 1.18 13.67 -20.82
C LYS A 190 2.69 13.60 -20.64
N LEU A 191 3.42 13.06 -21.61
CA LEU A 191 4.88 13.00 -21.52
C LEU A 191 5.48 14.40 -21.54
N LYS A 192 5.01 15.27 -22.44
CA LYS A 192 5.43 16.67 -22.48
C LYS A 192 5.16 17.38 -21.16
N LYS A 193 3.95 17.23 -20.60
CA LYS A 193 3.60 17.75 -19.27
C LYS A 193 4.52 17.19 -18.17
N SER A 194 4.92 15.93 -18.26
CA SER A 194 5.87 15.35 -17.31
C SER A 194 7.24 16.05 -17.36
N ILE A 195 7.77 16.26 -18.56
CA ILE A 195 9.06 16.95 -18.78
C ILE A 195 8.99 18.40 -18.28
N GLU A 196 7.92 19.13 -18.62
CA GLU A 196 7.67 20.51 -18.14
C GLU A 196 7.60 20.60 -16.61
N ARG A 197 7.22 19.51 -15.94
CA ARG A 197 7.09 19.42 -14.47
C ARG A 197 8.32 18.84 -13.77
N GLY A 198 9.40 18.59 -14.50
CA GLY A 198 10.70 18.24 -13.90
C GLY A 198 11.19 16.82 -14.17
N LEU A 199 10.57 16.04 -15.07
CA LEU A 199 11.17 14.79 -15.54
C LEU A 199 12.41 15.12 -16.39
N SER A 200 13.61 14.87 -15.85
CA SER A 200 14.89 15.21 -16.49
C SER A 200 15.67 14.01 -17.00
N ASP A 201 15.51 12.83 -16.39
CA ASP A 201 16.22 11.62 -16.81
C ASP A 201 15.58 11.03 -18.08
N LYS A 202 16.20 11.34 -19.23
CA LYS A 202 15.78 10.83 -20.53
C LYS A 202 15.84 9.31 -20.62
N ASN A 203 16.69 8.64 -19.84
CA ASN A 203 16.80 7.17 -19.87
C ASN A 203 15.52 6.51 -19.37
N MET A 204 14.78 7.16 -18.47
CA MET A 204 13.45 6.67 -18.05
C MET A 204 12.46 6.60 -19.21
N ILE A 205 12.64 7.42 -20.25
CA ILE A 205 11.77 7.46 -21.42
C ILE A 205 12.29 6.51 -22.50
N ILE A 206 13.58 6.61 -22.84
CA ILE A 206 14.21 5.84 -23.93
C ILE A 206 14.16 4.34 -23.64
N ASN A 207 14.37 3.94 -22.39
CA ASN A 207 14.46 2.53 -22.01
C ASN A 207 13.11 1.92 -21.60
N ASP A 208 12.01 2.68 -21.60
CA ASP A 208 10.70 2.17 -21.21
C ASP A 208 9.94 1.61 -22.42
N ASP A 209 9.55 0.34 -22.30
CA ASP A 209 8.84 -0.40 -23.33
C ASP A 209 7.55 0.26 -23.81
N ALA A 210 6.90 1.07 -22.95
CA ALA A 210 5.69 1.80 -23.30
C ALA A 210 5.94 2.76 -24.48
N PHE A 211 7.12 3.36 -24.56
CA PHE A 211 7.44 4.40 -25.54
C PHE A 211 8.11 3.88 -26.81
N LYS A 212 8.39 2.57 -26.93
CA LYS A 212 9.00 2.00 -28.14
C LYS A 212 8.28 2.34 -29.43
N LYS A 213 6.94 2.42 -29.40
CA LYS A 213 6.12 2.81 -30.55
C LYS A 213 6.13 4.32 -30.83
N LEU A 214 6.40 5.12 -29.81
CA LEU A 214 6.44 6.58 -29.88
C LEU A 214 7.81 7.07 -30.38
N ILE A 215 8.90 6.37 -30.08
CA ILE A 215 10.28 6.71 -30.47
C ILE A 215 10.46 6.86 -31.99
N ASN A 216 9.62 6.22 -32.81
CA ASN A 216 9.72 6.33 -34.27
C ASN A 216 8.95 7.52 -34.86
N LEU A 217 8.33 8.37 -34.03
CA LEU A 217 7.63 9.57 -34.46
C LEU A 217 8.60 10.77 -34.41
N ASN A 218 8.67 11.54 -35.49
CA ASN A 218 9.57 12.71 -35.58
C ASN A 218 9.38 13.68 -34.40
N ASP A 219 8.14 14.00 -34.06
CA ASP A 219 7.80 14.90 -32.94
C ASP A 219 8.33 14.39 -31.59
N PHE A 220 8.40 13.07 -31.40
CA PHE A 220 8.95 12.47 -30.18
C PHE A 220 10.47 12.61 -30.11
N CYS A 221 11.16 12.39 -31.22
CA CYS A 221 12.61 12.60 -31.30
C CYS A 221 12.97 14.07 -31.08
N GLU A 222 12.18 14.99 -31.64
CA GLU A 222 12.31 16.43 -31.39
C GLU A 222 12.10 16.78 -29.90
N LEU A 223 11.01 16.29 -29.29
CA LEU A 223 10.73 16.49 -27.86
C LEU A 223 11.89 16.04 -26.97
N MET A 224 12.51 14.92 -27.34
CA MET A 224 13.57 14.30 -26.55
C MET A 224 14.98 14.81 -26.91
N HIS A 225 15.11 15.66 -27.94
CA HIS A 225 16.37 16.02 -28.56
C HIS A 225 17.24 14.78 -28.87
N ILE A 226 16.62 13.74 -29.42
CA ILE A 226 17.28 12.50 -29.85
C ILE A 226 17.49 12.58 -31.36
N ASN A 227 18.73 12.48 -31.82
CA ASN A 227 19.04 12.28 -33.23
C ASN A 227 18.96 10.78 -33.53
N ILE A 228 18.11 10.38 -34.48
CA ILE A 228 18.05 9.00 -35.02
C ILE A 228 19.25 8.76 -35.94
#